data_AF-A0A182VGV4-F1
#
_entry.id   AF-A0A182VGV4-F1
#
_cell.length_a   1.000
_cell.length_b   1.000
_cell.length_c   1.000
_cell.angle_alpha   90.00
_cell.angle_beta   90.00
_cell.angle_gamma   90.00
#
_symmetry.space_group_name_H-M   'P 1'
#
loop_
_entity.id
_entity.type
_entity.pdbx_description
1 polymer ?
#
loop_
_entity_poly.entity_id
_entity_poly.type
_entity_poly.pdbx_seq_one_letter_code
_entity_poly.pdbx_strand_id
1 'polypeptide(L)'
;MNRLLLAFGLVCLLQLVDTLMGNDEYGRYCYQKYKELGKGIFGQAFDSAWQCVDNEYARLEYLKTTLRLMIELLAYDYEDVITEVYVCNILSNEDNVNNCVSALATFYSQLFPQTANKISTIYQLATDEAEASENRILICIELVYIQGTVLEPQTISDNLAICSRDGPKGLD
;
A
#
# COMPACT_ATOMS: atom_id res chain seq x y z
N MET A 1 21.91 -4.17 1.35
CA MET A 1 21.07 -4.94 2.30
C MET A 1 21.97 -5.87 3.09
N ASN A 2 22.13 -5.61 4.38
CA ASN A 2 23.35 -5.87 5.14
C ASN A 2 23.43 -7.31 5.67
N ARG A 3 24.59 -7.97 5.55
CA ARG A 3 24.85 -9.34 6.09
C ARG A 3 24.60 -9.47 7.60
N LEU A 4 24.55 -8.36 8.33
CA LEU A 4 24.21 -8.31 9.75
C LEU A 4 22.76 -8.70 10.05
N LEU A 5 21.80 -8.45 9.16
CA LEU A 5 20.37 -8.65 9.45
C LEU A 5 19.93 -10.12 9.30
N LEU A 6 20.49 -10.82 8.30
CA LEU A 6 20.37 -12.30 8.21
C LEU A 6 21.04 -13.02 9.39
N ALA A 7 21.97 -12.36 10.08
CA ALA A 7 22.66 -12.96 11.22
C ALA A 7 21.73 -13.14 12.42
N PHE A 8 20.81 -12.21 12.71
CA PHE A 8 20.00 -12.24 13.94
C PHE A 8 18.96 -13.36 13.96
N GLY A 9 18.21 -13.57 12.87
CA GLY A 9 17.28 -14.70 12.77
C GLY A 9 17.99 -16.07 12.87
N LEU A 10 19.20 -16.18 12.31
CA LEU A 10 20.02 -17.39 12.39
C LEU A 10 20.61 -17.59 13.79
N VAL A 11 20.99 -16.51 14.47
CA VAL A 11 21.51 -16.50 15.85
C VAL A 11 20.46 -17.03 16.83
N CYS A 12 19.19 -16.61 16.71
CA CYS A 12 18.11 -17.10 17.56
C CYS A 12 17.90 -18.62 17.43
N LEU A 13 17.90 -19.14 16.20
CA LEU A 13 17.78 -20.58 15.95
C LEU A 13 18.98 -21.36 16.49
N LEU A 14 20.19 -20.82 16.34
CA LEU A 14 21.40 -21.42 16.90
C LEU A 14 21.34 -21.48 18.43
N GLN A 15 20.93 -20.40 19.10
CA GLN A 15 20.79 -20.39 20.56
C GLN A 15 19.71 -21.38 21.06
N LEU A 16 18.61 -21.55 20.31
CA LEU A 16 17.59 -22.56 20.61
C LEU A 16 18.18 -23.98 20.55
N VAL A 17 19.01 -24.27 19.54
CA VAL A 17 19.69 -25.56 19.41
C VAL A 17 20.73 -25.74 20.51
N ASP A 18 21.54 -24.72 20.78
CA ASP A 18 22.56 -24.75 21.83
C ASP A 18 21.93 -24.98 23.22
N THR A 19 20.81 -24.32 23.52
CA THR A 19 20.07 -24.53 24.79
C THR A 19 19.54 -25.95 24.92
N LEU A 20 19.18 -26.60 23.81
CA LEU A 20 18.77 -28.00 23.82
C LEU A 20 19.97 -28.95 24.01
N MET A 21 21.12 -28.65 23.39
CA MET A 21 22.31 -29.50 23.40
C MET A 21 23.22 -29.30 24.62
N GLY A 22 23.19 -28.13 25.25
CA GLY A 22 24.10 -27.71 26.31
C GLY A 22 24.05 -28.57 27.59
N ASN A 23 23.06 -29.45 27.72
CA ASN A 23 22.82 -30.27 28.90
C ASN A 23 22.69 -29.44 30.19
N ASP A 24 22.21 -28.21 30.05
CA ASP A 24 21.90 -27.30 31.15
C ASP A 24 20.69 -27.81 31.93
N GLU A 25 20.63 -27.47 33.22
CA GLU A 25 19.58 -27.91 34.16
C GLU A 25 18.15 -27.69 33.61
N TYR A 26 17.95 -26.59 32.88
CA TYR A 26 16.65 -26.19 32.30
C TYR A 26 16.58 -26.26 30.77
N GLY A 27 17.63 -26.73 30.08
CA GLY A 27 17.77 -26.60 28.62
C GLY A 27 16.60 -27.22 27.82
N ARG A 28 16.14 -28.41 28.22
CA ARG A 28 14.96 -29.05 27.59
C ARG A 28 13.67 -28.28 27.85
N TYR A 29 13.48 -27.74 29.04
CA TYR A 29 12.28 -26.98 29.39
C TYR A 29 12.21 -25.69 28.55
N CYS A 30 13.29 -24.92 28.52
CA CYS A 30 13.36 -23.66 27.78
C CYS A 30 13.23 -23.87 26.28
N TYR A 31 13.85 -24.92 25.72
CA TYR A 31 13.64 -25.27 24.32
C TYR A 31 12.16 -25.54 24.02
N GLN A 32 11.47 -26.35 24.83
CA GLN A 32 10.05 -26.66 24.60
C GLN A 32 9.15 -25.42 24.72
N LYS A 33 9.51 -24.46 25.59
CA LYS A 33 8.81 -23.19 25.76
C LYS A 33 8.92 -22.29 24.53
N TYR A 34 10.11 -22.15 23.94
CA TYR A 34 10.37 -21.16 22.87
C TYR A 34 10.40 -21.72 21.45
N LYS A 35 10.50 -23.04 21.24
CA LYS A 35 10.63 -23.63 19.90
C LYS A 35 9.49 -23.27 18.94
N GLU A 36 8.25 -23.16 19.44
CA GLU A 36 7.09 -22.86 18.60
C GLU A 36 6.98 -21.36 18.32
N LEU A 37 7.42 -20.51 19.25
CA LEU A 37 7.56 -19.08 19.02
C LEU A 37 8.60 -18.82 17.92
N GLY A 38 9.77 -19.46 17.99
CA GLY A 38 10.81 -19.33 16.97
C GLY A 38 10.36 -19.79 15.58
N LYS A 39 9.54 -20.85 15.49
CA LYS A 39 8.93 -21.28 14.22
C LYS A 39 7.84 -20.31 13.75
N GLY A 40 7.04 -19.80 14.67
CA GLY A 40 5.88 -18.95 14.41
C GLY A 40 6.25 -17.64 13.71
N ILE A 41 7.43 -17.09 14.01
CA ILE A 41 7.96 -15.86 13.39
C ILE A 41 7.90 -15.91 11.85
N PHE A 42 8.29 -17.04 11.24
CA PHE A 42 8.29 -17.14 9.77
C PHE A 42 6.88 -17.11 9.18
N GLY A 43 5.94 -17.80 9.83
CA GLY A 43 4.54 -17.78 9.42
C GLY A 43 3.95 -16.38 9.57
N GLN A 44 4.16 -15.75 10.72
CA GLN A 44 3.69 -14.40 10.99
C GLN A 44 4.28 -13.35 10.04
N ALA A 45 5.59 -13.44 9.73
CA ALA A 45 6.23 -12.56 8.77
C ALA A 45 5.67 -12.76 7.35
N PHE A 46 5.42 -14.01 6.94
CA PHE A 46 4.79 -14.29 5.65
C PHE A 46 3.38 -13.72 5.56
N ASP A 47 2.54 -13.98 6.57
CA ASP A 47 1.17 -13.49 6.62
C ASP A 47 1.11 -11.95 6.65
N SER A 48 2.01 -11.32 7.41
CA SER A 48 2.10 -9.85 7.48
C SER A 48 2.57 -9.25 6.16
N ALA A 49 3.51 -9.89 5.46
CA ALA A 49 3.95 -9.46 4.13
C ALA A 49 2.81 -9.58 3.11
N TRP A 50 2.02 -10.65 3.19
CA TRP A 50 0.84 -10.81 2.34
C TRP A 50 -0.21 -9.72 2.63
N GLN A 51 -0.43 -9.40 3.90
CA GLN A 51 -1.33 -8.32 4.30
C GLN A 51 -0.89 -6.95 3.74
N CYS A 52 0.42 -6.68 3.62
CA CYS A 52 0.92 -5.48 2.95
C CYS A 52 0.44 -5.40 1.49
N VAL A 53 0.53 -6.51 0.75
CA VAL A 53 0.10 -6.60 -0.65
C VAL A 53 -1.43 -6.43 -0.76
N ASP A 54 -2.19 -7.16 0.06
CA ASP A 54 -3.66 -7.11 0.05
C ASP A 54 -4.19 -5.69 0.32
N ASN A 55 -3.56 -4.97 1.26
CA ASN A 55 -3.93 -3.60 1.59
C ASN A 55 -3.72 -2.64 0.40
N GLU A 56 -2.60 -2.75 -0.31
CA GLU A 56 -2.35 -1.91 -1.48
C GLU A 56 -3.20 -2.33 -2.69
N TYR A 57 -3.48 -3.62 -2.85
CA TYR A 57 -4.42 -4.12 -3.86
C TYR A 57 -5.81 -3.49 -3.69
N ALA A 58 -6.35 -3.46 -2.47
CA ALA A 58 -7.65 -2.84 -2.20
C ALA A 58 -7.66 -1.33 -2.51
N ARG A 59 -6.56 -0.63 -2.23
CA ARG A 59 -6.40 0.81 -2.56
C ARG A 59 -6.38 1.04 -4.07
N LEU A 60 -5.69 0.19 -4.83
CA LEU A 60 -5.64 0.30 -6.29
C LEU A 60 -6.99 0.01 -6.95
N GLU A 61 -7.79 -0.92 -6.43
CA GLU A 61 -9.16 -1.14 -6.92
C GLU A 61 -10.08 0.06 -6.63
N TYR A 62 -9.90 0.71 -5.47
CA TYR A 62 -10.60 1.97 -5.19
C TYR A 62 -10.18 3.07 -6.18
N LEU A 63 -8.88 3.27 -6.40
CA LEU A 63 -8.36 4.24 -7.36
C LEU A 63 -8.95 4.01 -8.76
N LYS A 64 -8.92 2.78 -9.26
CA LYS A 64 -9.51 2.40 -10.56
C LYS A 64 -10.99 2.77 -10.65
N THR A 65 -11.75 2.52 -9.59
CA THR A 65 -13.17 2.90 -9.52
C THR A 65 -13.33 4.41 -9.56
N THR A 66 -12.53 5.16 -8.80
CA THR A 66 -12.53 6.63 -8.80
C THR A 66 -12.17 7.20 -10.17
N LEU A 67 -11.10 6.71 -10.81
CA LEU A 67 -10.67 7.15 -12.14
C LEU A 67 -11.77 6.91 -13.18
N ARG A 68 -12.47 5.77 -13.11
CA ARG A 68 -13.62 5.50 -13.98
C ARG A 68 -14.74 6.53 -13.81
N LEU A 69 -15.12 6.86 -12.58
CA LEU A 69 -16.13 7.88 -12.31
C LEU A 69 -15.70 9.25 -12.83
N MET A 70 -14.42 9.60 -12.69
CA MET A 70 -13.87 10.85 -13.24
C MET A 70 -13.94 10.89 -14.77
N ILE A 71 -13.67 9.77 -15.45
CA ILE A 71 -13.79 9.67 -16.91
C ILE A 71 -15.25 9.80 -17.35
N GLU A 72 -16.18 9.15 -16.64
CA GLU A 72 -17.62 9.28 -16.92
C GLU A 72 -18.09 10.74 -16.79
N LEU A 73 -17.51 11.51 -15.85
CA LEU A 73 -17.80 12.93 -15.71
C LEU A 73 -17.31 13.81 -16.87
N LEU A 74 -16.35 13.35 -17.68
CA LEU A 74 -15.87 14.12 -18.84
C LEU A 74 -16.92 14.24 -19.93
N ALA A 75 -17.89 13.31 -20.01
CA ALA A 75 -18.95 13.34 -21.02
C ALA A 75 -19.83 14.60 -20.91
N TYR A 76 -20.06 15.08 -19.68
CA TYR A 76 -20.86 16.27 -19.41
C TYR A 76 -20.25 17.56 -19.99
N ASP A 77 -18.96 17.58 -20.32
CA ASP A 77 -18.32 18.77 -20.91
C ASP A 77 -18.72 18.99 -22.39
N TYR A 78 -19.32 18.00 -23.06
CA TYR A 78 -19.66 18.10 -24.49
C TYR A 78 -21.01 17.50 -24.87
N GLU A 79 -21.78 16.94 -23.93
CA GLU A 79 -23.05 16.27 -24.24
C GLU A 79 -24.10 17.21 -24.85
N ASP A 80 -24.08 18.50 -24.49
CA ASP A 80 -25.10 19.47 -24.88
C ASP A 80 -24.77 20.26 -26.16
N VAL A 81 -23.57 20.11 -26.73
CA VAL A 81 -23.09 20.90 -27.89
C VAL A 81 -24.11 20.90 -29.03
N ILE A 82 -24.65 19.73 -29.37
CA ILE A 82 -25.58 19.59 -30.49
C ILE A 82 -26.91 20.31 -30.20
N THR A 83 -27.41 20.16 -28.97
CA THR A 83 -28.66 20.80 -28.52
C THR A 83 -28.51 22.31 -28.52
N GLU A 84 -27.39 22.83 -28.02
CA GLU A 84 -27.08 24.25 -27.99
C GLU A 84 -26.91 24.85 -29.39
N VAL A 85 -26.21 24.16 -30.29
CA VAL A 85 -26.07 24.57 -31.69
C VAL A 85 -27.43 24.59 -32.39
N TYR A 86 -28.30 23.61 -32.09
CA TYR A 86 -29.66 23.57 -32.64
C TYR A 86 -30.48 24.78 -32.19
N VAL A 87 -30.34 25.24 -30.94
CA VAL A 87 -31.00 26.46 -30.44
C VAL A 87 -30.59 27.69 -31.26
N CYS A 88 -29.31 27.83 -31.63
CA CYS A 88 -28.89 28.92 -32.51
C CYS A 88 -29.48 28.79 -33.93
N ASN A 89 -29.58 27.56 -34.45
CA ASN A 89 -30.03 27.29 -35.82
C ASN A 89 -31.53 27.60 -36.05
N ILE A 90 -32.37 27.58 -35.01
CA ILE A 90 -33.81 27.88 -35.13
C ILE A 90 -34.13 29.38 -35.05
N LEU A 91 -33.12 30.24 -34.84
CA LEU A 91 -33.31 31.69 -34.78
C LEU A 91 -33.52 32.25 -36.20
N SER A 92 -34.48 33.16 -36.34
CA SER A 92 -34.90 33.72 -37.63
C SER A 92 -34.24 35.05 -38.00
N ASN A 93 -33.56 35.70 -37.05
CA ASN A 93 -32.87 36.97 -37.25
C ASN A 93 -31.35 36.72 -37.30
N GLU A 94 -30.67 37.24 -38.32
CA GLU A 94 -29.25 37.02 -38.58
C GLU A 94 -28.35 37.54 -37.45
N ASP A 95 -28.64 38.72 -36.88
CA ASP A 95 -27.90 39.26 -35.75
C ASP A 95 -28.03 38.35 -34.52
N ASN A 96 -29.22 37.79 -34.27
CA ASN A 96 -29.45 36.85 -33.18
C ASN A 96 -28.68 35.54 -33.38
N VAL A 97 -28.62 35.02 -34.62
CA VAL A 97 -27.81 33.83 -34.95
C VAL A 97 -26.33 34.11 -34.68
N ASN A 98 -25.79 35.22 -35.18
CA ASN A 98 -24.37 35.57 -35.02
C ASN A 98 -23.99 35.76 -33.54
N ASN A 99 -24.85 36.40 -32.75
CA ASN A 99 -24.65 36.57 -31.31
C ASN A 99 -24.68 35.23 -30.58
N CYS A 100 -25.63 34.35 -30.91
CA CYS A 100 -25.76 33.01 -30.32
C CYS A 100 -24.52 32.15 -30.61
N VAL A 101 -24.09 32.08 -31.88
CA VAL A 101 -22.90 31.32 -32.29
C VAL A 101 -21.64 31.88 -31.64
N SER A 102 -21.50 33.22 -31.55
CA SER A 102 -20.35 33.85 -30.88
C SER A 102 -20.29 33.54 -29.39
N ALA A 103 -21.44 33.49 -28.71
CA ALA A 103 -21.53 33.11 -27.30
C ALA A 103 -21.12 31.64 -27.09
N LEU A 104 -21.63 30.71 -27.91
CA LEU A 104 -21.23 29.30 -27.84
C LEU A 104 -19.75 29.10 -28.16
N ALA A 105 -19.24 29.76 -29.19
CA ALA A 105 -17.82 29.70 -29.54
C ALA A 105 -16.93 30.19 -28.38
N THR A 106 -17.36 31.27 -27.70
CA THR A 106 -16.66 31.79 -26.51
C THR A 106 -16.71 30.79 -25.36
N PHE A 107 -17.88 30.21 -25.07
CA PHE A 107 -18.03 29.22 -24.01
C PHE A 107 -17.16 27.98 -24.24
N TYR A 108 -17.27 27.35 -25.41
CA TYR A 108 -16.50 26.13 -25.70
C TYR A 108 -15.00 26.38 -25.85
N SER A 109 -14.58 27.54 -26.39
CA SER A 109 -13.16 27.89 -26.42
C SER A 109 -12.54 28.03 -25.02
N GLN A 110 -13.34 28.39 -24.01
CA GLN A 110 -12.92 28.41 -22.60
C GLN A 110 -13.04 27.04 -21.94
N LEU A 111 -14.04 26.23 -22.32
CA LEU A 111 -14.27 24.90 -21.74
C LEU A 111 -13.23 23.87 -22.19
N PHE A 112 -12.86 23.85 -23.48
CA PHE A 112 -11.92 22.86 -24.02
C PHE A 112 -10.58 22.78 -23.26
N PRO A 113 -9.90 23.90 -22.94
CA PRO A 113 -8.70 23.86 -22.10
C PRO A 113 -8.96 23.27 -20.71
N GLN A 114 -10.13 23.52 -20.11
CA GLN A 114 -10.46 22.98 -18.80
C GLN A 114 -10.71 21.47 -18.86
N THR A 115 -11.38 20.98 -19.89
CA THR A 115 -11.52 19.54 -20.12
C THR A 115 -10.17 18.86 -20.34
N ALA A 116 -9.27 19.49 -21.10
CA ALA A 116 -7.90 19.00 -21.27
C ALA A 116 -7.14 18.96 -19.93
N ASN A 117 -7.30 20.00 -19.08
CA ASN A 117 -6.74 20.01 -17.74
C ASN A 117 -7.31 18.88 -16.86
N LYS A 118 -8.63 18.62 -16.91
CA LYS A 118 -9.24 17.50 -16.18
C LYS A 118 -8.61 16.16 -16.59
N ILE A 119 -8.41 15.93 -17.89
CA ILE A 119 -7.75 14.72 -18.40
C ILE A 119 -6.33 14.63 -17.85
N SER A 120 -5.56 15.72 -17.92
CA SER A 120 -4.20 15.76 -17.35
C SER A 120 -4.18 15.44 -15.86
N THR A 121 -5.12 15.99 -15.09
CA THR A 121 -5.24 15.72 -13.66
C THR A 121 -5.59 14.26 -13.37
N ILE A 122 -6.45 13.62 -14.17
CA ILE A 122 -6.77 12.19 -14.04
C ILE A 122 -5.49 11.35 -14.24
N TYR A 123 -4.68 11.66 -15.26
CA TYR A 123 -3.41 10.98 -15.50
C TYR A 123 -2.39 11.20 -14.37
N GLN A 124 -2.27 12.43 -13.88
CA GLN A 124 -1.39 12.75 -12.76
C GLN A 124 -1.80 11.99 -11.50
N LEU A 125 -3.08 12.01 -11.14
CA LEU A 125 -3.60 11.26 -9.99
C LEU A 125 -3.27 9.77 -10.08
N ALA A 126 -3.47 9.16 -11.26
CA ALA A 126 -3.16 7.75 -11.46
C ALA A 126 -1.66 7.45 -11.28
N THR A 127 -0.79 8.35 -11.76
CA THR A 127 0.67 8.21 -11.68
C THR A 127 1.15 8.39 -10.24
N ASP A 128 0.69 9.46 -9.58
CA ASP A 128 1.07 9.80 -8.21
C ASP A 128 0.63 8.71 -7.23
N GLU A 129 -0.58 8.15 -7.39
CA GLU A 129 -1.04 7.05 -6.54
C GLU A 129 -0.32 5.72 -6.81
N ALA A 130 0.13 5.47 -8.03
CA ALA A 130 0.95 4.30 -8.33
C ALA A 130 2.32 4.39 -7.63
N GLU A 131 2.98 5.55 -7.71
CA GLU A 131 4.25 5.81 -7.01
C GLU A 131 4.05 5.75 -5.49
N ALA A 132 2.98 6.35 -4.97
CA ALA A 132 2.67 6.29 -3.56
C ALA A 132 2.41 4.84 -3.10
N SER A 133 1.73 4.03 -3.91
CA SER A 133 1.48 2.62 -3.61
C SER A 133 2.77 1.80 -3.57
N GLU A 134 3.68 2.01 -4.52
CA GLU A 134 5.02 1.39 -4.54
C GLU A 134 5.82 1.71 -3.27
N ASN A 135 5.84 2.98 -2.87
CA ASN A 135 6.54 3.39 -1.65
C ASN A 135 5.91 2.77 -0.39
N ARG A 136 4.57 2.70 -0.32
CA ARG A 136 3.86 2.11 0.82
C ARG A 136 4.09 0.61 0.95
N ILE A 137 4.04 -0.15 -0.15
CA ILE A 137 4.29 -1.59 -0.11
C ILE A 137 5.74 -1.88 0.29
N LEU A 138 6.70 -1.13 -0.25
CA LEU A 138 8.12 -1.27 0.10
C LEU A 138 8.35 -1.05 1.59
N ILE A 139 7.83 0.07 2.14
CA ILE A 139 7.95 0.38 3.56
C ILE A 139 7.29 -0.70 4.42
N CYS A 140 6.10 -1.17 4.02
CA CYS A 140 5.39 -2.21 4.77
C CYS A 140 6.20 -3.52 4.83
N ILE A 141 6.75 -3.97 3.70
CA ILE A 141 7.58 -5.17 3.63
C ILE A 141 8.86 -5.03 4.46
N GLU A 142 9.51 -3.87 4.39
CA GLU A 142 10.71 -3.60 5.21
C GLU A 142 10.41 -3.62 6.70
N LEU A 143 9.26 -3.08 7.13
CA LEU A 143 8.82 -3.15 8.52
C LEU A 143 8.54 -4.59 8.96
N VAL A 144 7.87 -5.39 8.12
CA VAL A 144 7.65 -6.82 8.38
C VAL A 144 8.98 -7.57 8.48
N TYR A 145 9.94 -7.25 7.61
CA TYR A 145 11.27 -7.84 7.65
C TYR A 145 12.00 -7.50 8.96
N ILE A 146 12.00 -6.23 9.38
CA ILE A 146 12.62 -5.81 10.64
C ILE A 146 11.96 -6.52 11.83
N GLN A 147 10.63 -6.57 11.86
CA GLN A 147 9.89 -7.24 12.92
C GLN A 147 10.26 -8.73 13.01
N GLY A 148 10.17 -9.46 11.90
CA GLY A 148 10.38 -10.92 11.88
C GLY A 148 11.84 -11.36 11.91
N THR A 149 12.81 -10.52 11.52
CA THR A 149 14.23 -10.94 11.46
C THR A 149 15.12 -10.30 12.52
N VAL A 150 14.66 -9.22 13.15
CA VAL A 150 15.43 -8.49 14.15
C VAL A 150 14.73 -8.50 15.49
N LEU A 151 13.52 -7.94 15.57
CA LEU A 151 12.89 -7.65 16.86
C LEU A 151 12.36 -8.90 17.57
N GLU A 152 11.61 -9.75 16.86
CA GLU A 152 11.06 -10.98 17.43
C GLU A 152 12.16 -12.00 17.76
N PRO A 153 13.14 -12.29 16.87
CA PRO A 153 14.25 -13.19 17.20
C PRO A 153 15.09 -12.69 18.38
N GLN A 154 15.34 -11.39 18.48
CA GLN A 154 16.08 -10.81 19.60
C GLN A 154 15.32 -10.98 20.92
N THR A 155 14.01 -10.73 20.91
CA THR A 155 13.15 -10.90 22.09
C THR A 155 13.14 -12.37 22.55
N ILE A 156 13.03 -13.32 21.61
CA ILE A 156 13.10 -14.75 21.94
C ILE A 156 14.49 -15.12 22.48
N SER A 157 15.56 -14.62 21.87
CA SER A 157 16.95 -14.83 22.33
C SER A 157 17.12 -14.38 23.78
N ASP A 158 16.70 -13.15 24.09
CA ASP A 158 16.86 -12.54 25.41
C ASP A 158 16.06 -13.32 26.46
N ASN A 159 14.82 -13.69 26.13
CA ASN A 159 13.95 -14.49 26.99
C ASN A 159 14.49 -15.93 27.18
N LEU A 160 15.06 -16.53 26.14
CA LEU A 160 15.69 -17.84 26.21
C LEU A 160 16.92 -17.82 27.13
N ALA A 161 17.72 -16.74 27.10
CA ALA A 161 18.87 -16.58 27.98
C ALA A 161 18.45 -16.47 29.46
N ILE A 162 17.37 -15.73 29.75
CA ILE A 162 16.78 -15.65 31.11
C ILE A 162 16.28 -17.03 31.54
N CYS A 163 15.52 -17.71 30.69
CA CYS A 163 15.00 -19.04 30.98
C CYS A 163 16.12 -20.06 31.24
N SER A 164 17.20 -20.03 30.43
CA SER A 164 18.31 -20.97 30.62
C SER A 164 19.00 -20.81 31.99
N ARG A 165 19.08 -19.57 32.50
CA ARG A 165 19.65 -19.27 33.82
C ARG A 165 18.71 -19.60 34.98
N ASP A 166 17.46 -19.17 34.89
CA ASP A 166 16.54 -19.13 36.04
C ASP A 166 15.41 -20.18 35.96
N GLY A 167 15.34 -20.91 34.85
CA GLY A 167 14.34 -21.94 34.60
C GLY A 167 12.90 -21.40 34.71
N PRO A 168 11.96 -22.17 35.30
CA PRO A 168 10.57 -21.75 35.47
C PRO A 168 10.36 -20.54 36.39
N LYS A 169 11.40 -20.10 37.10
CA LYS A 169 11.34 -18.96 38.03
C LYS A 169 11.83 -17.66 37.40
N GLY A 170 12.40 -17.72 36.20
CA GLY A 170 12.74 -16.54 35.42
C GLY A 170 11.48 -15.73 35.09
N LEU A 171 11.56 -14.41 35.22
CA LEU A 171 10.54 -13.49 34.74
C LEU A 171 10.93 -13.10 33.31
N ASP A 172 10.34 -13.79 32.34
CA ASP A 172 10.55 -13.67 30.89
C ASP A 172 9.27 -13.32 30.14
#